data_AF-A0A3P6G8H7-F1
#
_entry.id   AF-A0A3P6G8H7-F1
#
_cell.length_a   1.000
_cell.length_b   1.000
_cell.length_c   1.000
_cell.angle_alpha   90.00
_cell.angle_beta   90.00
_cell.angle_gamma   90.00
#
_symmetry.space_group_name_H-M   'P 1'
#
loop_
_entity.id
_entity.type
_entity.pdbx_description
1 polymer ?
#
loop_
_entity_poly.entity_id
_entity_poly.type
_entity_poly.pdbx_seq_one_letter_code
_entity_poly.pdbx_strand_id
1 'polypeptide(L)' 'LSRQLLCSQQYTLWPVVSGNPFCFSIAEFQVVTGLPCAPLPEKYVSPDFKFMNPAKDPCWKRII' A
#
# COMPACT_ATOMS: atom_id res chain seq x y z
N LEU A 1 2.32 6.92 11.93
CA LEU A 1 1.76 5.56 11.74
C LEU A 1 0.76 5.63 10.59
N SER A 2 1.24 5.50 9.34
CA SER A 2 0.36 5.43 8.17
C SER A 2 -0.11 3.98 7.94
N ARG A 3 -1.26 3.80 7.30
CA ARG A 3 -1.79 2.49 6.89
C ARG A 3 -2.04 2.52 5.38
N GLN A 4 -2.01 1.37 4.71
CA GLN A 4 -2.41 1.28 3.30
C GLN A 4 -3.74 0.53 3.21
N LEU A 5 -4.73 1.11 2.54
CA LEU A 5 -6.00 0.42 2.26
C LEU A 5 -5.81 -0.59 1.13
N LEU A 6 -6.53 -1.71 1.23
CA LEU A 6 -6.67 -2.66 0.13
C LEU A 6 -7.80 -2.18 -0.78
N CYS A 7 -7.45 -1.74 -1.99
CA CYS A 7 -8.40 -1.30 -3.02
C CYS A 7 -8.40 -2.25 -4.22
N SER A 8 -9.55 -2.31 -4.91
CA SER A 8 -9.72 -3.07 -6.16
C SER A 8 -9.08 -2.39 -7.38
N GLN A 9 -8.90 -1.06 -7.32
CA GLN A 9 -8.33 -0.28 -8.40
C GLN A 9 -6.82 -0.51 -8.55
N GLN A 10 -6.41 -1.06 -9.68
CA GLN A 10 -5.01 -1.33 -9.99
C GLN A 10 -4.18 -0.05 -10.08
N TYR A 11 -2.89 -0.16 -9.74
CA TYR A 11 -1.90 0.92 -9.83
C TYR A 11 -2.24 2.20 -9.05
N THR A 12 -2.99 2.04 -7.95
CA THR A 12 -3.26 3.13 -7.00
C THR A 12 -2.76 2.79 -5.60
N LEU A 13 -2.30 3.81 -4.89
CA LEU A 13 -1.89 3.74 -3.49
C LEU A 13 -2.87 4.55 -2.65
N TRP A 14 -3.34 3.93 -1.57
CA TRP A 14 -4.30 4.53 -0.65
C TRP A 14 -3.76 4.62 0.77
N PRO A 15 -2.77 5.48 1.03
CA PRO A 15 -2.28 5.70 2.38
C PRO A 15 -3.31 6.47 3.22
N VAL A 16 -3.53 6.00 4.44
CA VAL A 16 -4.26 6.70 5.49
C VAL A 16 -3.25 7.33 6.42
N VAL A 17 -3.16 8.65 6.41
CA VAL A 17 -2.28 9.44 7.29
C VAL A 17 -3.15 10.24 8.24
N SER A 18 -2.94 10.05 9.55
CA SER A 18 -3.73 10.71 10.60
C SER A 18 -5.25 10.54 10.45
N GLY A 19 -5.69 9.37 9.94
CA GLY A 19 -7.10 9.04 9.73
C GLY A 19 -7.68 9.51 8.39
N ASN A 20 -6.94 10.27 7.58
CA ASN A 20 -7.39 10.76 6.29
C ASN A 20 -6.84 9.89 5.15
N PRO A 21 -7.70 9.36 4.25
CA PRO A 21 -7.25 8.65 3.07
C PRO A 21 -6.78 9.63 1.99
N PHE A 22 -5.65 9.30 1.37
CA PHE A 22 -5.17 9.96 0.16
C PHE A 22 -5.15 8.92 -0.95
N CYS A 23 -5.41 9.33 -2.19
CA CYS A 23 -5.25 8.49 -3.36
C CYS A 23 -4.12 9.05 -4.21
N PHE A 24 -3.19 8.20 -4.58
CA PHE A 24 -2.17 8.49 -5.57
C PHE A 24 -2.21 7.42 -6.65
N SER A 25 -2.14 7.81 -7.92
CA SER A 25 -1.61 6.90 -8.92
C SER A 25 -0.15 6.58 -8.59
N ILE A 26 0.32 5.42 -9.04
CA ILE A 26 1.73 5.04 -8.92
C ILE A 26 2.67 6.11 -9.54
N ALA A 27 2.25 6.73 -10.65
CA ALA A 27 3.01 7.79 -11.31
C ALA A 27 3.08 9.07 -10.46
N GLU A 28 1.96 9.54 -9.92
CA GLU A 28 1.94 10.71 -9.03
C GLU A 28 2.78 10.47 -7.77
N PHE A 29 2.67 9.28 -7.18
CA PHE A 29 3.46 8.93 -6.01
C PHE A 29 4.96 8.98 -6.31
N GLN A 30 5.39 8.45 -7.45
CA GLN A 30 6.78 8.54 -7.91
C GLN A 30 7.23 9.99 -8.09
N VAL A 31 6.41 10.84 -8.70
CA VAL A 31 6.74 12.26 -8.92
C VAL A 31 6.87 13.01 -7.59
N VAL A 32 5.96 12.79 -6.65
CA VAL A 32 5.94 13.49 -5.36
C VAL A 32 7.07 13.03 -4.44
N THR A 33 7.36 11.72 -4.42
CA THR A 33 8.34 11.15 -3.48
C THR A 33 9.74 11.00 -4.07
N GLY A 34 9.87 11.03 -5.40
CA GLY A 34 11.10 10.67 -6.10
C GLY A 34 11.44 9.18 -6.04
N LEU A 35 10.57 8.34 -5.45
CA LEU A 35 10.83 6.91 -5.30
C LEU A 35 10.53 6.15 -6.60
N PRO A 36 11.38 5.18 -7.00
CA PRO A 36 11.14 4.37 -8.18
C PRO A 36 9.91 3.49 -7.95
N CYS A 37 8.87 3.68 -8.77
CA CYS A 37 7.64 2.88 -8.70
C CYS A 37 7.46 1.99 -9.93
N ALA A 38 8.58 1.48 -10.43
CA ALA A 38 8.60 0.50 -11.52
C ALA A 38 8.18 -0.90 -11.03
N PRO A 39 7.81 -1.81 -11.95
CA PRO A 39 7.60 -3.22 -11.61
C PRO A 39 8.79 -3.80 -10.85
N LEU A 40 8.50 -4.70 -9.91
CA LEU A 40 9.55 -5.43 -9.21
C LEU A 40 10.37 -6.27 -10.21
N PRO A 41 11.67 -6.48 -9.96
CA PRO A 41 12.49 -7.35 -10.79
C PRO A 41 11.90 -8.76 -10.89
N GLU A 42 12.04 -9.43 -12.05
CA GLU A 42 11.52 -10.80 -12.26
C GLU A 42 12.00 -11.82 -11.21
N LYS A 43 13.21 -11.60 -10.66
CA LYS A 43 13.83 -12.47 -9.65
C LYS A 43 13.55 -12.01 -8.21
N TYR A 44 12.60 -11.09 -8.01
CA TYR A 44 12.25 -10.63 -6.67
C TYR A 44 11.57 -11.76 -5.90
N VAL A 45 12.19 -12.17 -4.80
CA VAL A 45 11.61 -13.12 -3.85
C VAL A 45 11.00 -12.31 -2.72
N SER A 46 9.67 -12.40 -2.55
CA SER A 46 9.01 -11.76 -1.42
C SER A 46 9.54 -12.37 -0.12
N PRO A 47 9.93 -11.55 0.87
CA PRO A 47 10.22 -12.07 2.20
C PRO A 47 8.99 -12.77 2.77
N ASP A 48 9.19 -13.90 3.45
CA ASP A 48 8.15 -14.59 4.20
C ASP A 48 7.78 -13.76 5.45
N PHE A 49 6.86 -12.81 5.29
CA PHE A 49 6.33 -12.05 6.42
C PHE A 49 5.32 -12.89 7.20
N LYS A 50 5.79 -13.68 8.17
CA LYS A 50 4.94 -14.46 9.10
C LYS A 50 4.25 -13.63 10.20
N PHE A 51 4.14 -12.32 10.06
CA PHE A 51 3.51 -11.44 11.05
C PHE A 51 2.07 -11.08 10.66
N MET A 52 1.20 -12.09 10.62
CA MET A 52 -0.23 -11.86 10.78
C MET A 52 -0.45 -11.58 12.27
N ASN A 53 -0.66 -10.32 12.65
CA ASN A 53 -1.13 -10.00 13.99
C ASN A 53 -2.67 -10.07 13.97
N PRO A 54 -3.29 -11.14 14.48
CA PRO A 54 -4.75 -11.32 14.45
C PRO A 54 -5.51 -10.24 15.25
N ALA A 55 -4.83 -9.47 16.12
CA ALA A 55 -5.43 -8.33 16.78
C ALA A 55 -5.58 -7.08 15.87
N LYS A 56 -4.92 -7.05 14.70
CA LYS A 56 -5.04 -5.96 13.72
C LYS A 56 -6.13 -6.22 12.67
N ASP A 57 -6.67 -7.45 12.60
CA ASP A 57 -7.67 -7.91 11.63
C ASP A 57 -8.94 -7.03 11.49
N PRO A 58 -9.54 -6.46 12.55
CA PRO A 58 -10.74 -5.62 12.37
C PRO A 58 -10.45 -4.32 11.59
N CYS A 59 -9.18 -3.92 11.45
CA CYS A 59 -8.76 -2.71 10.74
C CYS A 59 -8.39 -2.96 9.27
N TRP A 60 -8.35 -4.21 8.81
CA TRP A 60 -8.04 -4.61 7.42
C TRP A 60 -9.29 -4.95 6.61
N LYS A 61 -10.46 -4.48 7.06
CA LYS A 61 -11.68 -4.57 6.26
C LYS A 61 -11.44 -3.80 4.96
N ARG A 62 -11.53 -4.49 3.83
CA ARG A 62 -11.61 -3.90 2.49
C ARG A 62 -12.70 -2.82 2.55
N ILE A 63 -12.31 -1.55 2.49
CA ILE A 63 -13.26 -0.42 2.64
C ILE A 63 -13.94 -0.11 1.29
N ILE A 64 -13.40 -0.61 0.17
CA ILE A 64 -13.87 -0.34 -1.19
C ILE A 64 -13.76 -1.59 -2.05
#